data_AF-A0A521HQR6-F1
#
_entry.id   AF-A0A521HQR6-F1
#
_cell.length_a   1.000
_cell.length_b   1.000
_cell.length_c   1.000
_cell.angle_alpha   90.00
_cell.angle_beta   90.00
_cell.angle_gamma   90.00
#
_symmetry.space_group_name_H-M   'P 1'
#
loop_
_entity.id
_entity.type
_entity.pdbx_description
1 polymer ?
#
loop_
_entity_poly.entity_id
_entity_poly.type
_entity_poly.pdbx_seq_one_letter_code
_entity_poly.pdbx_strand_id
1 'polypeptide(L)'
;RPFWSQADPAIFHGDLHGGNLLLAEDGRLAVLDWSLTARLAKAEREAIVGIALGAMTLDEGQILDGLARLGLRDAHRAQPARTVSEALDALVRSGRPAGFDWLVALLDRLALQGAGGFGAQLAVFRKSWLSLAGVLRDLDADTAPDLPLLGVGLQRLFAELPARLLAPADSRAFSTHVSTIDLIALAGAAWPASLRYWSRLLPTGRAVSMPSSHRSSAAPLRPASAVAAAWG
;
A
#
# COMPACT_ATOMS: atom_id res chain seq x y z
N ARG A 1 -4.68 -16.58 8.63
CA ARG A 1 -4.74 -17.79 7.75
C ARG A 1 -5.31 -17.53 6.34
N PRO A 2 -6.42 -16.79 6.14
CA PRO A 2 -7.08 -16.76 4.82
C PRO A 2 -6.25 -16.16 3.68
N PHE A 3 -5.27 -15.30 3.98
CA PHE A 3 -4.35 -14.75 2.96
C PHE A 3 -3.45 -15.82 2.31
N TRP A 4 -2.83 -16.68 3.12
CA TRP A 4 -1.94 -17.76 2.68
C TRP A 4 -2.70 -19.07 2.42
N SER A 5 -3.88 -18.98 1.79
CA SER A 5 -4.76 -20.12 1.50
C SER A 5 -4.86 -20.41 0.01
N GLN A 6 -4.86 -21.69 -0.35
CA GLN A 6 -5.15 -22.14 -1.72
C GLN A 6 -6.65 -22.12 -2.04
N ALA A 7 -7.54 -21.97 -1.04
CA ALA A 7 -8.98 -21.92 -1.26
C ALA A 7 -9.36 -20.72 -2.14
N ASP A 8 -10.29 -20.94 -3.09
CA ASP A 8 -10.77 -19.88 -3.97
C ASP A 8 -12.31 -19.83 -4.01
N PRO A 9 -12.95 -18.76 -3.47
CA PRO A 9 -12.33 -17.62 -2.79
C PRO A 9 -11.98 -17.93 -1.33
N ALA A 10 -11.03 -17.17 -0.78
CA ALA A 10 -10.73 -17.20 0.64
C ALA A 10 -11.69 -16.25 1.39
N ILE A 11 -12.28 -16.74 2.48
CA ILE A 11 -13.19 -15.97 3.33
C ILE A 11 -12.39 -15.26 4.42
N PHE A 12 -12.63 -13.96 4.57
CA PHE A 12 -12.08 -13.12 5.60
C PHE A 12 -13.21 -12.58 6.47
N HIS A 13 -12.92 -12.47 7.76
CA HIS A 13 -13.76 -11.71 8.67
C HIS A 13 -13.67 -10.23 8.30
N GLY A 14 -14.81 -9.54 8.20
CA GLY A 14 -14.88 -8.15 7.76
C GLY A 14 -14.73 -7.12 8.88
N ASP A 15 -14.82 -7.56 10.14
CA ASP A 15 -14.76 -6.66 11.30
C ASP A 15 -13.99 -7.26 12.50
N LEU A 16 -12.66 -7.31 12.40
CA LEU A 16 -11.78 -7.83 13.45
C LEU A 16 -11.43 -6.77 14.51
N HIS A 17 -12.42 -6.08 15.05
CA HIS A 17 -12.22 -5.16 16.17
C HIS A 17 -12.21 -5.91 17.52
N GLY A 18 -11.77 -5.24 18.60
CA GLY A 18 -11.59 -5.88 19.92
C GLY A 18 -12.85 -6.58 20.45
N GLY A 19 -14.04 -6.02 20.19
CA GLY A 19 -15.31 -6.65 20.59
C GLY A 19 -15.65 -7.99 19.93
N ASN A 20 -14.99 -8.34 18.82
CA ASN A 20 -15.19 -9.60 18.08
C ASN A 20 -14.06 -10.61 18.32
N LEU A 21 -13.12 -10.29 19.20
CA LEU A 21 -11.95 -11.11 19.49
C LEU A 21 -11.96 -11.52 20.96
N LEU A 22 -12.00 -12.83 21.23
CA LEU A 22 -11.92 -13.39 22.57
C LEU A 22 -10.75 -14.35 22.67
N LEU A 23 -9.99 -14.28 23.77
CA LEU A 23 -9.01 -15.30 24.09
C LEU A 23 -9.73 -16.46 24.80
N ALA A 24 -9.76 -17.63 24.17
CA ALA A 24 -10.31 -18.83 24.76
C ALA A 24 -9.40 -19.37 25.87
N GLU A 25 -9.96 -20.16 26.79
CA GLU A 25 -9.23 -20.75 27.92
C GLU A 25 -8.03 -21.61 27.51
N ASP A 26 -8.07 -22.19 26.31
CA ASP A 26 -6.98 -22.98 25.74
C ASP A 26 -5.90 -22.15 25.03
N GLY A 27 -5.94 -20.82 25.16
CA GLY A 27 -4.99 -19.88 24.57
C GLY A 27 -5.21 -19.60 23.09
N ARG A 28 -6.28 -20.11 22.47
CA ARG A 28 -6.63 -19.78 21.08
C ARG A 28 -7.45 -18.50 21.00
N LEU A 29 -7.30 -17.77 19.89
CA LEU A 29 -8.14 -16.61 19.58
C LEU A 29 -9.45 -17.09 18.94
N ALA A 30 -10.57 -16.85 19.62
CA ALA A 30 -11.92 -17.02 19.09
C ALA A 30 -12.38 -15.74 18.39
N VAL A 31 -12.94 -15.88 17.19
CA VAL A 31 -13.49 -14.78 16.39
C VAL A 31 -15.02 -14.89 16.41
N LEU A 32 -15.67 -13.85 16.92
CA LEU A 32 -17.12 -13.73 17.04
C LEU A 32 -17.71 -12.92 15.88
N ASP A 33 -19.03 -13.01 15.71
CA ASP A 33 -19.84 -12.25 14.76
C ASP A 33 -19.42 -12.34 13.28
N TRP A 34 -19.88 -13.42 12.62
CA TRP A 34 -19.63 -13.68 11.20
C TRP A 34 -20.62 -12.97 10.25
N SER A 35 -21.34 -11.94 10.71
CA SER A 35 -22.34 -11.23 9.89
C SER A 35 -21.71 -10.43 8.74
N LEU A 36 -20.48 -9.91 8.94
CA LEU A 36 -19.72 -9.20 7.91
C LEU A 36 -18.52 -10.05 7.48
N THR A 37 -18.55 -10.57 6.26
CA THR A 37 -17.45 -11.32 5.67
C THR A 37 -17.07 -10.78 4.30
N ALA A 38 -15.77 -10.79 4.00
CA ALA A 38 -15.24 -10.48 2.68
C ALA A 38 -14.75 -11.76 2.00
N ARG A 39 -14.89 -11.84 0.68
CA ARG A 39 -14.33 -12.91 -0.14
C ARG A 39 -13.25 -12.30 -1.01
N LEU A 40 -12.03 -12.80 -0.87
CA LEU A 40 -10.90 -12.38 -1.68
C LEU A 40 -10.62 -13.51 -2.67
N ALA A 41 -10.85 -13.28 -3.95
CA ALA A 41 -10.55 -14.21 -5.02
C ALA A 41 -9.04 -14.46 -5.10
N LYS A 42 -8.64 -15.59 -5.68
CA LYS A 42 -7.22 -15.91 -5.85
C LYS A 42 -6.48 -14.82 -6.65
N ALA A 43 -7.08 -14.33 -7.72
CA ALA A 43 -6.50 -13.25 -8.55
C ALA A 43 -6.25 -11.95 -7.75
N GLU A 44 -7.13 -11.60 -6.80
CA GLU A 44 -6.94 -10.43 -5.94
C GLU A 44 -5.78 -10.64 -4.97
N ARG A 45 -5.61 -11.86 -4.43
CA ARG A 45 -4.47 -12.21 -3.58
C ARG A 45 -3.15 -12.19 -4.34
N GLU A 46 -3.12 -12.73 -5.55
CA GLU A 46 -1.96 -12.65 -6.45
C GLU A 46 -1.61 -11.20 -6.77
N ALA A 47 -2.60 -10.34 -7.00
CA ALA A 47 -2.39 -8.92 -7.25
C ALA A 47 -1.82 -8.19 -6.02
N ILE A 48 -2.34 -8.45 -4.81
CA ILE A 48 -1.79 -7.90 -3.56
C ILE A 48 -0.33 -8.33 -3.36
N VAL A 49 -0.02 -9.61 -3.59
CA VAL A 49 1.36 -10.14 -3.51
C VAL A 49 2.24 -9.48 -4.57
N GLY A 50 1.75 -9.29 -5.80
CA GLY A 50 2.45 -8.58 -6.86
C GLY A 50 2.79 -7.13 -6.48
N ILE A 51 1.87 -6.41 -5.86
CA ILE A 51 2.11 -5.05 -5.33
C ILE A 51 3.18 -5.08 -4.24
N ALA A 52 3.11 -6.04 -3.32
CA ALA A 52 4.11 -6.17 -2.25
C ALA A 52 5.51 -6.44 -2.83
N LEU A 53 5.64 -7.34 -3.80
CA LEU A 53 6.90 -7.60 -4.50
C LEU A 53 7.41 -6.35 -5.23
N GLY A 54 6.54 -5.62 -5.92
CA GLY A 54 6.89 -4.35 -6.57
C GLY A 54 7.36 -3.30 -5.56
N ALA A 55 6.75 -3.23 -4.38
CA ALA A 55 7.20 -2.33 -3.32
C ALA A 55 8.57 -2.72 -2.76
N MET A 56 8.85 -4.02 -2.61
CA MET A 56 10.17 -4.52 -2.20
C MET A 56 11.28 -4.20 -3.21
N THR A 57 10.95 -4.19 -4.51
CA THR A 57 11.89 -3.88 -5.60
C THR A 57 11.85 -2.42 -6.06
N LEU A 58 11.03 -1.59 -5.40
CA LEU A 58 10.71 -0.21 -5.76
C LEU A 58 10.23 -0.06 -7.21
N ASP A 59 9.62 -1.10 -7.77
CA ASP A 59 9.12 -1.16 -9.13
C ASP A 59 7.70 -0.57 -9.23
N GLU A 60 7.65 0.71 -9.64
CA GLU A 60 6.39 1.42 -9.84
C GLU A 60 5.48 0.75 -10.88
N GLY A 61 6.04 0.23 -11.98
CA GLY A 61 5.27 -0.44 -13.02
C GLY A 61 4.58 -1.69 -12.50
N GLN A 62 5.31 -2.53 -11.75
CA GLN A 62 4.75 -3.72 -11.12
C GLN A 62 3.63 -3.40 -10.12
N ILE A 63 3.77 -2.31 -9.35
CA ILE A 63 2.73 -1.85 -8.43
C ILE A 63 1.48 -1.41 -9.19
N LEU A 64 1.64 -0.63 -10.26
CA LEU A 64 0.53 -0.15 -11.09
C LEU A 64 -0.20 -1.31 -11.78
N ASP A 65 0.52 -2.31 -12.28
CA ASP A 65 -0.07 -3.53 -12.84
C ASP A 65 -0.86 -4.32 -11.81
N GLY A 66 -0.34 -4.44 -10.58
CA GLY A 66 -1.05 -5.07 -9.48
C GLY A 66 -2.31 -4.30 -9.08
N LEU A 67 -2.25 -2.97 -9.01
CA LEU A 67 -3.41 -2.12 -8.74
C LEU A 67 -4.48 -2.26 -9.84
N ALA A 68 -4.07 -2.32 -11.10
CA ALA A 68 -4.99 -2.57 -12.22
C ALA A 68 -5.72 -3.91 -12.07
N ARG A 69 -5.00 -4.97 -11.66
CA ARG A 69 -5.59 -6.29 -11.39
C ARG A 69 -6.52 -6.30 -10.18
N LEU A 70 -6.33 -5.39 -9.22
CA LEU A 70 -7.27 -5.14 -8.12
C LEU A 70 -8.50 -4.31 -8.53
N GLY A 71 -8.60 -3.93 -9.81
CA GLY A 71 -9.74 -3.20 -10.36
C GLY A 71 -9.53 -1.69 -10.44
N LEU A 72 -8.35 -1.16 -10.10
CA LEU A 72 -8.06 0.26 -10.29
C LEU A 72 -8.18 0.61 -11.78
N ARG A 73 -9.14 1.46 -12.12
CA ARG A 73 -9.30 1.95 -13.49
C ARG A 73 -8.19 2.94 -13.82
N ASP A 74 -7.73 2.90 -15.06
CA ASP A 74 -6.73 3.86 -15.56
C ASP A 74 -5.45 3.91 -14.69
N ALA A 75 -5.04 2.76 -14.12
CA ALA A 75 -3.93 2.69 -13.17
C ALA A 75 -2.65 3.37 -13.70
N HIS A 76 -2.34 3.23 -14.98
CA HIS A 76 -1.15 3.82 -15.61
C HIS A 76 -1.27 5.31 -15.97
N ARG A 77 -2.36 6.00 -15.60
CA ARG A 77 -2.47 7.45 -15.80
C ARG A 77 -1.56 8.22 -14.86
N ALA A 78 -1.31 9.48 -15.22
CA ALA A 78 -0.42 10.37 -14.49
C ALA A 78 -0.78 10.51 -13.00
N GLN A 79 -2.06 10.52 -12.64
CA GLN A 79 -2.46 10.72 -11.24
C GLN A 79 -2.14 9.50 -10.35
N PRO A 80 -2.60 8.26 -10.64
CA PRO A 80 -2.19 7.11 -9.83
C PRO A 80 -0.69 6.82 -9.87
N ALA A 81 -0.02 6.99 -11.02
CA ALA A 81 1.43 6.85 -11.13
C ALA A 81 2.17 7.79 -10.17
N ARG A 82 1.79 9.09 -10.15
CA ARG A 82 2.33 10.06 -9.18
C ARG A 82 2.11 9.61 -7.74
N THR A 83 0.92 9.14 -7.41
CA THR A 83 0.60 8.67 -6.05
C THR A 83 1.43 7.45 -5.64
N VAL A 84 1.68 6.51 -6.55
CA VAL A 84 2.57 5.37 -6.31
C VAL A 84 4.02 5.85 -6.14
N SER A 85 4.52 6.74 -7.00
CA SER A 85 5.85 7.32 -6.87
C SER A 85 6.03 8.02 -5.53
N GLU A 86 5.08 8.87 -5.12
CA GLU A 86 5.12 9.58 -3.83
C GLU A 86 5.06 8.62 -2.64
N ALA A 87 4.31 7.52 -2.76
CA ALA A 87 4.26 6.47 -1.73
C ALA A 87 5.58 5.70 -1.62
N LEU A 88 6.26 5.41 -2.73
CA LEU A 88 7.59 4.81 -2.73
C LEU A 88 8.66 5.78 -2.19
N ASP A 89 8.57 7.06 -2.53
CA ASP A 89 9.47 8.08 -2.00
C ASP A 89 9.35 8.21 -0.48
N ALA A 90 8.11 8.20 0.03
CA ALA A 90 7.86 8.20 1.47
C ALA A 90 8.38 6.92 2.14
N LEU A 91 8.21 5.75 1.50
CA LEU A 91 8.72 4.48 1.98
C LEU A 91 10.25 4.51 2.12
N VAL A 92 10.96 4.92 1.06
CA VAL A 92 12.42 5.04 1.04
C VAL A 92 12.93 6.00 2.11
N ARG A 93 12.31 7.18 2.26
CA ARG A 93 12.69 8.17 3.29
C ARG A 93 12.44 7.67 4.72
N SER A 94 11.39 6.89 4.93
CA SER A 94 11.05 6.35 6.25
C SER A 94 12.01 5.25 6.71
N GLY A 95 12.71 4.58 5.79
CA GLY A 95 13.54 3.42 6.07
C GLY A 95 12.76 2.19 6.55
N ARG A 96 11.42 2.24 6.54
CA ARG A 96 10.55 1.14 6.98
C ARG A 96 10.32 0.17 5.80
N PRO A 97 10.16 -1.14 6.07
CA PRO A 97 9.81 -2.11 5.05
C PRO A 97 8.39 -1.85 4.51
N ALA A 98 8.14 -2.23 3.25
CA ALA A 98 6.80 -2.21 2.68
C ALA A 98 5.94 -3.30 3.32
N GLY A 99 5.07 -2.90 4.24
CA GLY A 99 4.10 -3.78 4.90
C GLY A 99 2.67 -3.62 4.37
N PHE A 100 1.72 -4.31 4.98
CA PHE A 100 0.29 -4.13 4.67
C PHE A 100 -0.20 -2.74 5.03
N ASP A 101 0.35 -2.13 6.09
CA ASP A 101 0.00 -0.75 6.46
C ASP A 101 0.35 0.23 5.35
N TRP A 102 1.50 0.04 4.68
CA TRP A 102 1.87 0.84 3.52
C TRP A 102 0.91 0.62 2.34
N LEU A 103 0.54 -0.63 2.06
CA LEU A 103 -0.41 -0.97 0.99
C LEU A 103 -1.78 -0.35 1.24
N VAL A 104 -2.32 -0.48 2.45
CA VAL A 104 -3.61 0.09 2.83
C VAL A 104 -3.57 1.62 2.73
N ALA A 105 -2.51 2.26 3.22
CA ALA A 105 -2.33 3.70 3.08
C ALA A 105 -2.25 4.15 1.61
N LEU A 106 -1.62 3.36 0.73
CA LEU A 106 -1.59 3.63 -0.71
C LEU A 106 -3.00 3.53 -1.32
N LEU A 107 -3.74 2.46 -1.02
CA LEU A 107 -5.12 2.27 -1.48
C LEU A 107 -6.03 3.41 -1.01
N ASP A 108 -5.85 3.88 0.23
CA ASP A 108 -6.63 5.00 0.78
C ASP A 108 -6.33 6.32 0.09
N ARG A 109 -5.05 6.64 -0.16
CA ARG A 109 -4.70 7.85 -0.93
C ARG A 109 -5.31 7.83 -2.32
N LEU A 110 -5.28 6.68 -3.00
CA LEU A 110 -5.90 6.52 -4.32
C LEU A 110 -7.42 6.71 -4.24
N ALA A 111 -8.09 6.08 -3.27
CA ALA A 111 -9.52 6.22 -3.07
C ALA A 111 -9.93 7.67 -2.77
N LEU A 112 -9.18 8.39 -1.93
CA LEU A 112 -9.42 9.80 -1.59
C LEU A 112 -9.23 10.74 -2.78
N GLN A 113 -8.40 10.38 -3.75
CA GLN A 113 -8.21 11.10 -5.01
C GLN A 113 -9.29 10.78 -6.06
N GLY A 114 -10.33 10.04 -5.69
CA GLY A 114 -11.42 9.65 -6.58
C GLY A 114 -11.06 8.50 -7.53
N ALA A 115 -9.96 7.77 -7.27
CA ALA A 115 -9.62 6.60 -8.06
C ALA A 115 -10.67 5.52 -7.82
N GLY A 116 -11.43 5.19 -8.87
CA GLY A 116 -12.53 4.24 -8.82
C GLY A 116 -12.14 2.85 -9.31
N GLY A 117 -13.04 1.88 -9.07
CA GLY A 117 -12.95 0.53 -9.61
C GLY A 117 -12.51 -0.55 -8.62
N PHE A 118 -12.04 -0.16 -7.43
CA PHE A 118 -11.85 -1.10 -6.32
C PHE A 118 -13.19 -1.74 -5.92
N GLY A 119 -13.23 -3.08 -5.87
CA GLY A 119 -14.43 -3.82 -5.53
C GLY A 119 -14.86 -3.65 -4.07
N ALA A 120 -16.15 -3.86 -3.78
CA ALA A 120 -16.71 -3.76 -2.43
C ALA A 120 -15.99 -4.70 -1.43
N GLN A 121 -15.57 -5.88 -1.88
CA GLN A 121 -14.83 -6.84 -1.05
C GLN A 121 -13.47 -6.32 -0.59
N LEU A 122 -12.78 -5.54 -1.43
CA LEU A 122 -11.51 -4.92 -1.07
C LEU A 122 -11.71 -3.81 -0.02
N ALA A 123 -12.83 -3.09 -0.07
CA ALA A 123 -13.16 -2.10 0.95
C ALA A 123 -13.44 -2.74 2.32
N VAL A 124 -14.14 -3.89 2.35
CA VAL A 124 -14.36 -4.66 3.58
C VAL A 124 -13.04 -5.25 4.10
N PHE A 125 -12.20 -5.80 3.21
CA PHE A 125 -10.86 -6.27 3.58
C PHE A 125 -10.03 -5.16 4.22
N ARG A 126 -10.01 -3.98 3.59
CA ARG A 126 -9.32 -2.79 4.10
C ARG A 126 -9.82 -2.39 5.49
N LYS A 127 -11.15 -2.31 5.68
CA LYS A 127 -11.75 -2.01 6.98
C LYS A 127 -11.30 -3.02 8.03
N SER A 128 -11.39 -4.32 7.72
CA SER A 128 -11.00 -5.36 8.67
C SER A 128 -9.52 -5.27 9.05
N TRP A 129 -8.63 -4.94 8.10
CA TRP A 129 -7.21 -4.77 8.41
C TRP A 129 -6.98 -3.57 9.34
N LEU A 130 -7.61 -2.43 9.06
CA LEU A 130 -7.51 -1.24 9.90
C LEU A 130 -8.03 -1.49 11.33
N SER A 131 -9.16 -2.19 11.48
CA SER A 131 -9.69 -2.60 12.79
C SER A 131 -8.69 -3.50 13.53
N LEU A 132 -8.15 -4.52 12.85
CA LEU A 132 -7.19 -5.44 13.45
C LEU A 132 -5.89 -4.74 13.84
N ALA A 133 -5.34 -3.89 12.97
CA ALA A 133 -4.13 -3.12 13.23
C ALA A 133 -4.33 -2.10 14.37
N GLY A 134 -5.56 -1.59 14.56
CA GLY A 134 -5.94 -0.83 15.75
C GLY A 134 -5.81 -1.66 17.02
N VAL A 135 -6.46 -2.82 17.06
CA VAL A 135 -6.40 -3.73 18.22
C VAL A 135 -4.98 -4.17 18.54
N LEU A 136 -4.18 -4.51 17.52
CA LEU A 136 -2.79 -4.92 17.73
C LEU A 136 -1.95 -3.80 18.36
N ARG A 137 -2.13 -2.55 17.91
CA ARG A 137 -1.44 -1.39 18.51
C ARG A 137 -1.87 -1.11 19.95
N ASP A 138 -3.13 -1.37 20.27
CA ASP A 138 -3.65 -1.20 21.64
C ASP A 138 -3.11 -2.28 22.60
N LEU A 139 -2.84 -3.48 22.09
CA LEU A 139 -2.34 -4.63 22.87
C LEU A 139 -0.81 -4.63 23.02
N ASP A 140 -0.09 -4.22 21.98
CA ASP A 140 1.36 -4.16 21.95
C ASP A 140 1.82 -3.00 21.05
N ALA A 141 2.31 -1.93 21.66
CA ALA A 141 2.70 -0.71 20.96
C ALA A 141 3.96 -0.91 20.07
N ASP A 142 4.77 -1.94 20.34
CA ASP A 142 6.09 -2.10 19.73
C ASP A 142 6.12 -3.13 18.59
N THR A 143 5.13 -4.02 18.48
CA THR A 143 5.10 -5.04 17.42
C THR A 143 4.43 -4.53 16.15
N ALA A 144 5.19 -4.42 15.05
CA ALA A 144 4.63 -4.14 13.74
C ALA A 144 3.67 -5.28 13.31
N PRO A 145 2.39 -5.00 12.99
CA PRO A 145 1.38 -6.01 12.61
C PRO A 145 1.79 -6.91 11.44
N ASP A 146 2.72 -6.42 10.61
CA ASP A 146 3.20 -7.08 9.41
C ASP A 146 4.14 -8.26 9.68
N LEU A 147 4.90 -8.22 10.79
CA LEU A 147 5.97 -9.20 11.05
C LEU A 147 5.45 -10.63 11.18
N PRO A 148 4.38 -10.92 11.95
CA PRO A 148 3.84 -12.27 12.03
C PRO A 148 3.32 -12.78 10.68
N LEU A 149 2.74 -11.89 9.87
CA LEU A 149 2.18 -12.27 8.57
C LEU A 149 3.27 -12.64 7.57
N LEU A 150 4.36 -11.88 7.54
CA LEU A 150 5.56 -12.18 6.76
C LEU A 150 6.22 -13.48 7.22
N GLY A 151 6.32 -13.70 8.54
CA GLY A 151 6.87 -14.93 9.11
C GLY A 151 6.11 -16.18 8.65
N VAL A 152 4.78 -16.14 8.69
CA VAL A 152 3.94 -17.24 8.17
C VAL A 152 4.12 -17.40 6.65
N GLY A 153 4.23 -16.30 5.90
CA GLY A 153 4.49 -16.34 4.46
C GLY A 153 5.81 -17.02 4.12
N LEU A 154 6.89 -16.67 4.83
CA LEU A 154 8.21 -17.30 4.68
C LEU A 154 8.19 -18.78 5.02
N GLN A 155 7.55 -19.16 6.13
CA GLN A 155 7.41 -20.56 6.52
C GLN A 155 6.70 -21.37 5.41
N ARG A 156 5.65 -20.81 4.81
CA ARG A 156 4.94 -21.43 3.68
C ARG A 156 5.82 -21.51 2.44
N LEU A 157 6.57 -20.45 2.13
CA LEU A 157 7.49 -20.42 0.99
C LEU A 157 8.53 -21.55 1.07
N PHE A 158 9.16 -21.73 2.24
CA PHE A 158 10.13 -22.82 2.45
C PHE A 158 9.48 -24.20 2.32
N ALA A 159 8.26 -24.37 2.86
CA ALA A 159 7.52 -25.63 2.73
C ALA A 159 7.13 -25.95 1.27
N GLU A 160 7.03 -24.94 0.40
CA GLU A 160 6.67 -25.09 -1.00
C GLU A 160 7.88 -25.38 -1.91
N LEU A 161 9.12 -25.19 -1.44
CA LEU A 161 10.33 -25.37 -2.26
C LEU A 161 10.39 -26.73 -2.99
N PRO A 162 10.11 -27.88 -2.34
CA PRO A 162 10.17 -29.16 -3.04
C PRO A 162 9.15 -29.26 -4.19
N ALA A 163 7.93 -28.76 -3.97
CA ALA A 163 6.88 -28.77 -4.98
C ALA A 163 7.18 -27.81 -6.14
N ARG A 164 7.87 -26.70 -5.88
CA ARG A 164 8.26 -25.70 -6.89
C ARG A 164 9.27 -26.22 -7.91
N LEU A 165 10.10 -27.20 -7.53
CA LEU A 165 11.05 -27.82 -8.45
C LEU A 165 10.38 -28.65 -9.55
N LEU A 166 9.14 -29.09 -9.31
CA LEU A 166 8.35 -29.93 -10.22
C LEU A 166 7.26 -29.15 -10.98
N ALA A 167 6.97 -27.92 -10.55
CA ALA A 167 5.93 -27.09 -11.14
C ALA A 167 6.46 -26.22 -12.29
N PRO A 168 5.60 -25.81 -13.25
CA PRO A 168 5.93 -24.77 -14.22
C PRO A 168 6.40 -23.49 -13.52
N ALA A 169 7.39 -22.81 -14.08
CA ALA A 169 8.05 -21.68 -13.43
C ALA A 169 7.12 -20.46 -13.22
N ASP A 170 6.08 -20.33 -14.05
CA ASP A 170 5.04 -19.30 -13.99
C ASP A 170 3.86 -19.68 -13.07
N SER A 171 3.85 -20.90 -12.53
CA SER A 171 2.76 -21.39 -11.70
C SER A 171 2.64 -20.61 -10.39
N ARG A 172 1.42 -20.11 -10.13
CA ARG A 172 1.01 -19.49 -8.86
C ARG A 172 0.07 -20.40 -8.07
N ALA A 173 0.11 -21.71 -8.31
CA ALA A 173 -0.70 -22.72 -7.61
C ALA A 173 -0.14 -23.04 -6.21
N PHE A 174 0.30 -22.02 -5.48
CA PHE A 174 0.92 -22.13 -4.17
C PHE A 174 0.14 -21.31 -3.15
N SER A 175 0.30 -21.62 -1.86
CA SER A 175 -0.37 -20.89 -0.78
C SER A 175 0.16 -19.47 -0.64
N THR A 176 1.42 -19.25 -1.04
CA THR A 176 2.08 -17.94 -1.09
C THR A 176 1.67 -17.09 -2.28
N HIS A 177 1.04 -17.67 -3.31
CA HIS A 177 0.69 -17.00 -4.59
C HIS A 177 1.89 -16.47 -5.39
N VAL A 178 3.13 -16.77 -4.96
CA VAL A 178 4.37 -16.37 -5.64
C VAL A 178 4.79 -17.48 -6.61
N SER A 179 5.13 -17.15 -7.85
CA SER A 179 5.70 -18.10 -8.82
C SER A 179 7.23 -18.19 -8.72
N THR A 180 7.84 -19.20 -9.34
CA THR A 180 9.31 -19.29 -9.41
C THR A 180 9.91 -18.15 -10.21
N ILE A 181 9.24 -17.70 -11.28
CA ILE A 181 9.63 -16.50 -12.04
C ILE A 181 9.64 -15.26 -11.14
N ASP A 182 8.62 -15.09 -10.30
CA ASP A 182 8.56 -13.96 -9.37
C ASP A 182 9.75 -13.97 -8.38
N LEU A 183 10.17 -15.16 -7.90
CA LEU A 183 11.35 -15.30 -7.03
C LEU A 183 12.66 -15.00 -7.76
N ILE A 184 12.81 -15.46 -9.00
CA ILE A 184 13.99 -15.18 -9.83
C ILE A 184 14.07 -13.67 -10.12
N ALA A 185 12.93 -13.06 -10.47
CA ALA A 185 12.83 -11.62 -10.68
C ALA A 185 13.20 -10.83 -9.43
N LEU A 186 12.70 -11.25 -8.26
CA LEU A 186 13.04 -10.64 -6.97
C LEU A 186 14.55 -10.75 -6.67
N ALA A 187 15.15 -11.93 -6.90
CA ALA A 187 16.59 -12.13 -6.71
C ALA A 187 17.44 -11.28 -7.66
N GLY A 188 17.01 -11.17 -8.93
CA GLY A 188 17.66 -10.32 -9.93
C GLY A 188 17.42 -8.82 -9.71
N ALA A 189 16.42 -8.44 -8.92
CA ALA A 189 16.04 -7.05 -8.72
C ALA A 189 16.95 -6.29 -7.75
N ALA A 190 17.91 -6.94 -7.07
CA ALA A 190 18.78 -6.28 -6.09
C ALA A 190 19.50 -5.05 -6.67
N TRP A 191 20.05 -5.18 -7.89
CA TRP A 191 20.72 -4.07 -8.58
C TRP A 191 19.77 -2.94 -8.99
N PRO A 192 18.71 -3.17 -9.79
CA PRO A 192 17.78 -2.10 -10.19
C PRO A 192 17.03 -1.49 -8.99
N ALA A 193 16.69 -2.27 -7.97
CA ALA A 193 16.09 -1.76 -6.74
C ALA A 193 17.04 -0.80 -6.01
N SER A 194 18.33 -1.12 -5.94
CA SER A 194 19.34 -0.21 -5.38
C SER A 194 19.42 1.09 -6.16
N LEU A 195 19.43 1.04 -7.50
CA LEU A 195 19.42 2.25 -8.34
C LEU A 195 18.16 3.10 -8.11
N ARG A 196 16.98 2.46 -8.04
CA ARG A 196 15.71 3.13 -7.74
C ARG A 196 15.73 3.75 -6.35
N TYR A 197 16.27 3.06 -5.36
CA TYR A 197 16.42 3.57 -3.99
C TYR A 197 17.26 4.85 -3.97
N TRP A 198 18.46 4.83 -4.55
CA TRP A 198 19.33 6.01 -4.60
C TRP A 198 18.72 7.16 -5.40
N SER A 199 18.06 6.86 -6.52
CA SER A 199 17.39 7.90 -7.33
C SER A 199 16.30 8.65 -6.58
N ARG A 200 15.67 8.02 -5.57
CA ARG A 200 14.60 8.60 -4.75
C ARG A 200 15.13 9.37 -3.55
N LEU A 201 16.36 9.07 -3.11
CA LEU A 201 17.04 9.83 -2.06
C LEU A 201 17.71 11.10 -2.59
N LEU A 202 18.16 11.08 -3.84
CA LEU A 202 18.73 12.25 -4.47
C LEU A 202 17.64 13.32 -4.60
N PRO A 203 17.87 14.57 -4.14
CA PRO A 203 16.99 15.67 -4.44
C PRO A 203 16.94 15.82 -5.96
N THR A 204 15.90 15.31 -6.61
CA THR A 204 15.56 15.76 -7.95
C THR A 204 15.38 17.25 -7.79
N GLY A 205 16.22 18.06 -8.44
CA GLY A 205 16.16 19.50 -8.38
C GLY A 205 14.78 19.98 -8.82
N ARG A 206 13.83 20.03 -7.89
CA ARG A 206 12.62 20.83 -8.00
C ARG A 206 13.17 22.23 -8.07
N ALA A 207 13.11 22.80 -9.27
CA ALA A 207 13.42 24.20 -9.49
C ALA A 207 12.78 25.00 -8.36
N VAL A 208 13.62 25.52 -7.47
CA VAL A 208 13.22 26.56 -6.55
C VAL A 208 12.76 27.69 -7.44
N SER A 209 11.45 27.87 -7.57
CA SER A 209 10.87 29.07 -8.12
C SER A 209 11.36 30.21 -7.23
N MET A 210 12.43 30.87 -7.65
CA MET A 210 12.93 32.09 -7.00
C MET A 210 11.75 33.05 -6.86
N PRO A 211 11.48 33.59 -5.66
CA PRO A 211 10.46 34.62 -5.54
C PRO A 211 10.89 35.79 -6.41
N SER A 212 10.07 36.13 -7.41
CA SER A 212 10.25 37.32 -8.21
C SER A 212 10.36 38.51 -7.27
N SER A 213 11.53 39.14 -7.23
CA SER A 213 11.73 40.37 -6.48
C SER A 213 10.77 41.41 -7.05
N HIS A 214 9.72 41.71 -6.29
CA HIS A 214 8.93 42.91 -6.50
C HIS A 214 9.89 44.10 -6.40
N ARG A 215 10.24 44.64 -7.58
CA ARG A 215 10.93 45.91 -7.69
C ARG A 215 9.97 46.97 -7.18
N SER A 216 10.18 47.39 -5.93
CA SER A 216 9.50 48.54 -5.34
C SER A 216 9.87 49.78 -6.15
N SER A 217 8.99 50.15 -7.09
CA SER A 217 9.04 51.45 -7.74
C SER A 217 8.52 52.47 -6.73
N ALA A 218 9.44 53.26 -6.17
CA ALA A 218 9.10 54.43 -5.36
C ALA A 218 8.36 55.45 -6.24
N ALA A 219 7.09 55.69 -5.93
CA ALA A 219 6.33 56.80 -6.50
C ALA A 219 6.71 58.11 -5.80
N PRO A 220 6.88 59.24 -6.52
CA PRO A 220 7.19 60.51 -5.90
C PRO A 220 5.95 61.12 -5.21
N LEU A 221 6.18 61.69 -4.03
CA LEU A 221 5.21 62.39 -3.19
C LEU A 221 4.48 63.51 -3.97
N ARG A 222 3.15 63.52 -3.91
CA ARG A 222 2.30 64.67 -4.28
C ARG A 222 1.60 65.21 -3.03
N PRO A 223 1.48 66.54 -2.86
CA PRO A 223 0.90 67.14 -1.66
C PRO A 223 -0.64 67.14 -1.69
N ALA A 224 -1.20 67.30 -0.49
CA ALA A 224 -2.59 67.11 -0.13
C ALA A 224 -3.56 68.20 -0.63
N SER A 225 -4.76 67.75 -1.04
CA SER A 225 -6.04 68.48 -0.98
C SER A 225 -7.16 67.42 -0.98
N ALA A 226 -7.86 67.22 0.14
CA ALA A 226 -9.03 67.96 0.62
C ALA A 226 -10.38 67.37 0.12
N VAL A 227 -11.11 66.80 1.09
CA VAL A 227 -12.56 66.94 1.34
C VAL A 227 -13.56 66.07 0.54
N ALA A 228 -14.12 65.11 1.30
CA ALA A 228 -15.53 64.75 1.52
C ALA A 228 -16.49 64.43 0.35
N ALA A 229 -17.10 63.23 0.44
CA ALA A 229 -18.55 62.93 0.37
C ALA A 229 -18.72 61.44 -0.01
N ALA A 230 -19.01 60.52 0.90
CA ALA A 230 -20.36 60.21 1.41
C ALA A 230 -21.34 59.75 0.31
N TRP A 231 -21.42 58.42 0.13
CA TRP A 231 -22.53 57.67 -0.48
C TRP A 231 -22.59 56.36 0.34
N GLY A 232 -23.68 55.96 0.99
CA GLY A 232 -25.08 56.27 0.70
C GLY A 232 -25.54 55.41 -0.46
#